data_AF-A0A7C4DNP1-F1
#
_entry.id   AF-A0A7C4DNP1-F1
#
_cell.length_a   1.000
_cell.length_b   1.000
_cell.length_c   1.000
_cell.angle_alpha   90.00
_cell.angle_beta   90.00
_cell.angle_gamma   90.00
#
_symmetry.space_group_name_H-M   'P 1'
#
loop_
_entity.id
_entity.type
_entity.pdbx_description
1 polymer ?
#
loop_
_entity_poly.entity_id
_entity_poly.type
_entity_poly.pdbx_seq_one_letter_code
_entity_poly.pdbx_strand_id
1 'polypeptide(L)'
;MYEYAELVVLIGAPLYLVAVVLYTIRLVKGPTIPDMVLAVDCLSYDLAVFLMALSLYYRTPFLVTPPLMLALWVYLLDVYVSKYLISKEVGA
;
A
#
# COMPACT_ATOMS: atom_id res chain seq x y z
N MET A 1 -26.76 -4.43 3.72
CA MET A 1 -25.56 -3.80 3.13
C MET A 1 -24.45 -3.60 4.18
N TYR A 2 -24.76 -3.05 5.37
CA TYR A 2 -23.78 -2.93 6.46
C TYR A 2 -23.30 -4.27 7.04
N GLU A 3 -24.21 -5.24 7.18
CA GLU A 3 -23.88 -6.58 7.71
C GLU A 3 -22.83 -7.33 6.86
N TYR A 4 -22.93 -7.20 5.53
CA TYR A 4 -21.93 -7.77 4.61
C TYR A 4 -20.58 -7.04 4.68
N ALA A 5 -20.58 -5.72 4.89
CA ALA A 5 -19.35 -4.95 5.01
C ALA A 5 -18.60 -5.29 6.31
N GLU A 6 -19.32 -5.45 7.42
CA GLU A 6 -18.73 -5.87 8.70
C GLU A 6 -18.16 -7.29 8.62
N LEU A 7 -18.88 -8.22 7.97
CA LEU A 7 -18.37 -9.58 7.74
C LEU A 7 -17.08 -9.58 6.92
N VAL A 8 -17.03 -8.76 5.86
CA VAL A 8 -15.83 -8.61 5.01
C VAL A 8 -14.66 -8.02 5.79
N VAL A 9 -14.89 -7.03 6.65
CA VAL A 9 -13.83 -6.47 7.51
C VAL A 9 -13.38 -7.49 8.55
N LEU A 10 -14.30 -8.23 9.17
CA LEU A 10 -13.99 -9.23 10.19
C LEU A 10 -13.11 -10.36 9.65
N ILE A 11 -13.43 -10.85 8.45
CA ILE A 11 -12.67 -11.93 7.79
C ILE A 11 -11.41 -11.38 7.11
N GLY A 12 -11.47 -10.18 6.54
CA GLY A 12 -10.36 -9.54 5.84
C GLY A 12 -9.27 -9.00 6.77
N ALA A 13 -9.62 -8.51 7.96
CA ALA A 13 -8.69 -7.94 8.92
C ALA A 13 -7.53 -8.89 9.33
N PRO A 14 -7.76 -10.17 9.69
CA PRO A 14 -6.65 -11.06 10.01
C PRO A 14 -5.75 -11.34 8.80
N LEU A 15 -6.32 -11.49 7.60
CA LEU A 15 -5.54 -11.65 6.37
C LEU A 15 -4.70 -10.41 6.06
N TYR A 16 -5.28 -9.23 6.25
CA TYR A 16 -4.62 -7.94 6.08
C TYR A 16 -3.47 -7.77 7.07
N LEU A 17 -3.66 -8.09 8.35
CA LEU A 17 -2.60 -8.03 9.35
C LEU A 17 -1.45 -9.00 9.02
N VAL A 18 -1.77 -10.20 8.55
CA VAL A 18 -0.76 -11.16 8.09
C VAL A 18 0.00 -10.61 6.88
N ALA A 19 -0.68 -10.01 5.91
CA ALA A 19 -0.06 -9.39 4.73
C ALA A 19 0.92 -8.29 5.13
N VAL A 20 0.49 -7.34 5.98
CA VAL A 20 1.34 -6.25 6.49
C VAL A 20 2.58 -6.78 7.21
N VAL A 21 2.44 -7.82 8.03
CA VAL A 21 3.58 -8.46 8.71
C VAL A 21 4.55 -9.08 7.70
N LEU A 22 4.05 -9.83 6.72
CA LEU A 22 4.87 -10.46 5.69
C LEU A 22 5.62 -9.42 4.84
N TYR A 23 4.96 -8.36 4.42
CA TYR A 23 5.59 -7.28 3.66
C TYR A 23 6.62 -6.52 4.51
N THR A 24 6.34 -6.29 5.79
CA THR A 24 7.32 -5.66 6.71
C THR A 24 8.56 -6.54 6.87
N ILE A 25 8.39 -7.87 6.99
CA ILE A 25 9.52 -8.80 7.05
C ILE A 25 10.32 -8.76 5.73
N ARG A 26 9.64 -8.74 4.58
CA ARG A 26 10.28 -8.64 3.26
C ARG A 26 11.01 -7.33 3.05
N LEU A 27 10.49 -6.23 3.61
CA LEU A 27 11.12 -4.91 3.57
C LEU A 27 12.44 -4.90 4.35
N VAL A 28 12.47 -5.48 5.56
CA VAL A 28 13.66 -5.47 6.43
C VAL A 28 14.70 -6.52 6.02
N LYS A 29 14.26 -7.69 5.56
CA LYS A 29 15.13 -8.84 5.21
C LYS A 29 15.25 -9.07 3.71
N GLY A 30 14.84 -8.12 2.88
CA GLY A 30 14.85 -8.25 1.43
C GLY A 30 16.28 -8.43 0.89
N PRO A 31 16.55 -9.47 0.07
CA PRO A 31 17.90 -9.72 -0.45
C PRO A 31 18.28 -8.75 -1.57
N THR A 32 17.30 -8.20 -2.29
CA THR A 32 17.52 -7.28 -3.41
C THR A 32 16.77 -5.96 -3.20
N ILE A 33 17.31 -4.86 -3.73
CA ILE A 33 16.67 -3.54 -3.72
C ILE A 33 15.26 -3.57 -4.36
N PRO A 34 15.04 -4.16 -5.54
CA PRO A 34 13.69 -4.22 -6.11
C PRO A 34 12.70 -4.99 -5.23
N ASP A 35 13.13 -6.05 -4.53
CA ASP A 35 12.26 -6.78 -3.59
C ASP A 35 11.79 -5.90 -2.42
N MET A 36 12.68 -5.05 -1.89
CA MET A 36 12.34 -4.12 -0.82
C MET A 36 11.38 -3.03 -1.31
N VAL A 37 11.61 -2.51 -2.51
CA VAL A 37 10.77 -1.46 -3.12
C VAL A 37 9.37 -1.99 -3.39
N LEU A 38 9.25 -3.21 -3.93
CA LEU A 38 7.97 -3.88 -4.12
C LEU A 38 7.22 -4.09 -2.79
N ALA A 39 7.94 -4.39 -1.71
CA ALA A 39 7.34 -4.52 -0.39
C ALA A 39 6.81 -3.18 0.15
N VAL A 40 7.49 -2.06 -0.13
CA VAL A 40 6.99 -0.71 0.19
C VAL A 40 5.74 -0.37 -0.62
N ASP A 41 5.71 -0.70 -1.91
CA ASP A 41 4.54 -0.48 -2.77
C ASP A 41 3.31 -1.22 -2.21
N CYS A 42 3.45 -2.51 -1.91
CA CYS A 42 2.39 -3.32 -1.31
C CYS A 42 1.91 -2.74 0.04
N LEU A 43 2.82 -2.34 0.93
CA LEU A 43 2.47 -1.72 2.22
C LEU A 43 1.73 -0.38 2.06
N SER A 44 2.06 0.38 1.02
CA SER A 44 1.42 1.68 0.77
C SER A 44 0.00 1.50 0.24
N TYR A 45 -0.24 0.49 -0.59
CA TYR A 45 -1.59 0.11 -1.01
C TYR A 45 -2.42 -0.47 0.13
N ASP A 46 -1.81 -1.26 1.01
CA ASP A 46 -2.47 -1.71 2.25
C ASP A 46 -2.97 -0.50 3.05
N LEU A 47 -2.11 0.50 3.29
CA LEU A 47 -2.47 1.74 3.97
C LEU A 47 -3.63 2.48 3.25
N ALA A 48 -3.63 2.51 1.91
CA ALA A 48 -4.71 3.11 1.13
C ALA A 48 -6.05 2.40 1.36
N VAL A 49 -6.06 1.06 1.38
CA VAL A 49 -7.26 0.26 1.71
C VAL A 49 -7.72 0.52 3.14
N PHE A 50 -6.79 0.62 4.09
CA PHE A 50 -7.11 0.92 5.49
C PHE A 50 -7.77 2.31 5.64
N LEU A 51 -7.24 3.33 4.96
CA LEU A 51 -7.82 4.68 4.96
C LEU A 51 -9.21 4.70 4.29
N MET A 52 -9.43 3.95 3.22
CA MET A 52 -10.76 3.78 2.63
C MET A 52 -11.73 3.06 3.58
N ALA A 53 -11.27 2.02 4.29
CA ALA A 53 -12.09 1.34 5.30
C ALA A 53 -12.46 2.30 6.45
N LEU A 54 -11.53 3.15 6.90
CA LEU A 54 -11.82 4.21 7.87
C LEU A 54 -12.81 5.24 7.33
N SER A 55 -12.72 5.62 6.05
CA SER A 55 -13.70 6.51 5.41
C SER A 55 -15.12 5.93 5.49
N LEU A 56 -15.27 4.63 5.27
CA LEU A 56 -16.55 3.92 5.41
C LEU A 56 -17.04 3.91 6.86
N TYR A 57 -16.13 3.68 7.81
CA TYR A 57 -16.45 3.66 9.24
C TYR A 57 -16.94 5.02 9.75
N TYR A 58 -16.21 6.10 9.45
CA TYR A 58 -16.59 7.46 9.85
C TYR A 58 -17.73 8.05 9.01
N ARG A 59 -18.12 7.39 7.92
CA ARG A 59 -19.13 7.87 6.94
C ARG A 59 -18.80 9.25 6.38
N THR A 60 -17.50 9.54 6.24
CA THR A 60 -17.01 10.83 5.73
C THR A 60 -16.19 10.61 4.47
N PRO A 61 -16.49 11.34 3.37
CA PRO A 61 -15.75 11.19 2.11
C PRO A 61 -14.34 11.81 2.15
N PHE A 62 -14.03 12.64 3.16
CA PHE A 62 -12.75 13.33 3.27
C PHE A 62 -11.53 12.39 3.34
N LEU A 63 -11.71 11.15 3.82
CA LEU A 63 -10.66 10.16 3.95
C LEU A 63 -10.36 9.40 2.63
N VAL A 64 -11.08 9.68 1.53
CA VAL A 64 -10.85 9.06 0.21
C VAL A 64 -9.75 9.78 -0.59
N THR A 65 -9.55 11.08 -0.37
CA THR A 65 -8.55 11.87 -1.09
C THR A 65 -7.09 11.45 -0.78
N PRO A 66 -6.70 11.21 0.49
CA PRO A 66 -5.33 10.81 0.82
C PRO A 66 -4.85 9.48 0.18
N PRO A 67 -5.66 8.39 0.16
CA PRO A 67 -5.33 7.15 -0.57
C PRO A 67 -4.99 7.38 -2.04
N LEU A 68 -5.75 8.25 -2.70
CA LEU A 68 -5.59 8.59 -4.11
C LEU A 68 -4.26 9.30 -4.36
N MET A 69 -3.92 10.24 -3.49
CA MET A 69 -2.64 10.95 -3.55
C MET A 69 -1.46 10.02 -3.24
N LEU A 70 -1.59 9.13 -2.25
CA LEU A 70 -0.60 8.11 -1.94
C LEU A 70 -0.34 7.18 -3.13
N ALA A 71 -1.39 6.69 -3.80
CA ALA A 71 -1.23 5.80 -4.95
C ALA A 71 -0.41 6.46 -6.08
N LEU A 72 -0.63 7.74 -6.35
CA LEU A 72 0.14 8.48 -7.35
C LEU A 72 1.62 8.67 -6.95
N TRP A 73 1.88 8.93 -5.67
CA TRP A 73 3.24 9.09 -5.15
C TRP A 73 4.04 7.79 -5.17
N VAL A 74 3.42 6.69 -4.77
CA VAL A 74 4.04 5.37 -4.76
C VAL A 74 4.34 4.91 -6.19
N TYR A 75 3.38 5.10 -7.11
CA TYR A 75 3.61 4.87 -8.53
C TYR A 75 4.82 5.65 -9.07
N LEU A 76 4.95 6.93 -8.70
CA LEU A 76 6.08 7.75 -9.13
C LEU A 76 7.42 7.22 -8.58
N LEU A 77 7.42 6.76 -7.32
CA LEU A 77 8.58 6.13 -6.68
C LEU A 77 9.01 4.88 -7.45
N ASP A 78 8.07 4.00 -7.83
CA ASP A 78 8.40 2.77 -8.56
C ASP A 78 8.98 3.05 -9.95
N VAL A 79 8.42 4.02 -10.67
CA VAL A 79 8.96 4.46 -11.97
C VAL A 79 10.36 5.03 -11.81
N TYR A 80 10.60 5.83 -10.76
CA TYR A 80 11.90 6.42 -10.46
C TYR A 80 12.93 5.34 -10.14
N VAL A 81 12.60 4.41 -9.25
CA VAL A 81 13.49 3.30 -8.86
C VAL A 81 13.78 2.40 -10.06
N SER A 82 12.77 2.08 -10.87
CA SER A 82 12.95 1.25 -12.07
C SER A 82 13.92 1.89 -13.06
N LYS A 83 13.78 3.20 -13.33
CA LYS A 83 14.73 3.94 -14.16
C LYS A 83 16.14 3.96 -13.56
N TYR A 84 16.25 4.20 -12.26
CA TYR A 84 17.53 4.21 -11.56
C TYR A 84 18.26 2.86 -11.65
N LEU A 85 17.53 1.75 -11.50
CA LEU A 85 18.10 0.41 -11.58
C LEU A 85 18.59 0.05 -12.99
N ILE A 86 17.93 0.54 -14.04
CA ILE A 86 18.27 0.25 -15.44
C ILE A 86 19.39 1.17 -15.95
N SER A 87 19.22 2.48 -15.82
CA SER A 87 20.08 3.48 -16.47
C SER A 87 21.08 4.13 -15.54
N LYS A 88 20.97 3.95 -14.21
CA LYS A 88 21.72 4.69 -13.16
C LYS A 88 21.62 6.22 -13.25
N GLU A 89 20.74 6.72 -14.12
CA GLU A 89 20.44 8.13 -14.33
C GLU A 89 19.00 8.39 -13.93
N VAL A 90 18.77 9.52 -13.27
CA VAL A 90 17.46 9.93 -12.76
C VAL A 90 17.25 11.40 -13.08
N GLY A 91 16.29 11.67 -13.98
CA GLY A 91 16.12 12.98 -14.61
C GLY A 91 16.72 12.97 -16.01
N ALA A 92 16.01 13.56 -16.97
CA ALA A 92 16.61 13.92 -18.25
C ALA A 92 17.70 14.97 -18.03
#